data_AF-A0A8T4BM32-F1
#
_entry.id   AF-A0A8T4BM32-F1
#
_cell.length_a   1.000
_cell.length_b   1.000
_cell.length_c   1.000
_cell.angle_alpha   90.00
_cell.angle_beta   90.00
_cell.angle_gamma   90.00
#
_symmetry.space_group_name_H-M   'P 1'
#
loop_
_entity.id
_entity.type
_entity.pdbx_description
1 polymer ?
#
loop_
_entity_poly.entity_id
_entity_poly.type
_entity_poly.pdbx_seq_one_letter_code
_entity_poly.pdbx_strand_id
1 'polypeptide(L)'
;MDKAFVLINCKPGKEPSIIEQLRGIKNVIDAQETFGAYDIVARIESTNQSQLDNIISDQIRKLDDVNSTLTLIPTEHQEGLTNLIPDIIPDIIPEQKKPLEEQDSEHEEESNEEYEEEEYEEE
;
A
#
# COMPACT_ATOMS: atom_id res chain seq x y z
N MET A 1 5.28 -7.65 16.83
CA MET A 1 3.90 -7.75 16.30
C MET A 1 4.06 -8.39 14.96
N ASP A 2 3.50 -9.58 14.78
CA ASP A 2 3.77 -10.41 13.62
C ASP A 2 2.88 -9.94 12.47
N LYS A 3 3.45 -9.90 11.27
CA LYS A 3 2.77 -9.44 10.06
C LYS A 3 2.85 -10.50 8.98
N ALA A 4 1.82 -10.58 8.15
CA ALA A 4 1.83 -11.42 6.96
C ALA A 4 1.08 -10.74 5.82
N PHE A 5 1.47 -11.08 4.60
CA PHE A 5 0.77 -10.70 3.38
C PHE A 5 0.13 -11.95 2.79
N VAL A 6 -1.16 -11.90 2.52
CA VAL A 6 -1.92 -12.99 1.92
C VAL A 6 -2.29 -12.56 0.52
N LEU A 7 -1.70 -13.22 -0.47
CA LEU A 7 -2.12 -13.10 -1.86
C LEU A 7 -3.23 -14.10 -2.12
N ILE A 8 -4.29 -13.68 -2.80
CA ILE A 8 -5.52 -14.42 -2.95
C ILE A 8 -5.87 -14.46 -4.43
N ASN A 9 -6.21 -15.66 -4.92
CA ASN A 9 -6.96 -15.79 -6.17
C ASN A 9 -8.42 -16.10 -5.87
N CYS A 10 -9.32 -15.49 -6.62
CA CYS A 10 -10.76 -15.68 -6.47
C CYS A 10 -11.46 -15.90 -7.81
N LYS A 11 -12.79 -16.05 -7.78
CA LYS A 11 -13.58 -16.09 -9.00
C LYS A 11 -13.64 -14.69 -9.65
N PRO A 12 -13.58 -14.58 -10.98
CA PRO A 12 -13.67 -13.30 -11.67
C PRO A 12 -14.93 -12.52 -11.30
N GLY A 13 -14.78 -11.23 -11.01
CA GLY A 13 -15.86 -10.32 -10.62
C GLY A 13 -16.29 -10.44 -9.16
N LYS A 14 -15.59 -11.24 -8.35
CA LYS A 14 -15.85 -11.39 -6.90
C LYS A 14 -14.88 -10.62 -6.04
N GLU A 15 -13.86 -10.03 -6.63
CA GLU A 15 -12.80 -9.27 -5.99
C GLU A 15 -13.38 -8.20 -5.04
N PRO A 16 -14.33 -7.35 -5.46
CA PRO A 16 -14.85 -6.28 -4.60
C PRO A 16 -15.57 -6.83 -3.35
N SER A 17 -16.33 -7.91 -3.50
CA SER A 17 -17.07 -8.53 -2.40
C SER A 17 -16.15 -9.21 -1.39
N ILE A 18 -15.08 -9.86 -1.86
CA ILE A 18 -14.08 -10.48 -0.99
C ILE A 18 -13.30 -9.40 -0.24
N ILE A 19 -12.94 -8.29 -0.90
CA ILE A 19 -12.26 -7.16 -0.26
C ILE A 19 -13.12 -6.56 0.86
N GLU A 20 -14.42 -6.39 0.63
CA GLU A 20 -15.35 -5.90 1.67
C GLU A 20 -15.38 -6.84 2.88
N GLN A 21 -15.48 -8.15 2.64
CA GLN A 21 -15.45 -9.16 3.71
C GLN A 21 -14.11 -9.17 4.46
N LEU A 22 -12.99 -9.07 3.75
CA LEU A 22 -11.65 -9.00 4.33
C LEU A 22 -11.51 -7.78 5.25
N ARG A 23 -12.01 -6.61 4.85
CA ARG A 23 -12.00 -5.39 5.67
C ARG A 23 -12.83 -5.52 6.95
N GLY A 24 -13.82 -6.42 6.96
CA GLY A 24 -14.60 -6.75 8.16
C GLY A 24 -13.89 -7.70 9.13
N ILE A 25 -12.83 -8.39 8.71
CA ILE A 25 -12.09 -9.32 9.55
C ILE A 25 -11.16 -8.56 10.50
N LYS A 26 -11.33 -8.83 11.80
CA LYS A 26 -10.43 -8.32 12.83
C LYS A 26 -8.99 -8.76 12.51
N ASN A 27 -8.06 -7.82 12.53
CA ASN A 27 -6.62 -7.96 12.23
C ASN A 27 -6.23 -7.89 10.74
N VAL A 28 -7.17 -7.75 9.82
CA VAL A 28 -6.86 -7.28 8.45
C VAL A 28 -6.65 -5.77 8.51
N ILE A 29 -5.45 -5.32 8.16
CA ILE A 29 -5.11 -3.90 8.18
C ILE A 29 -5.43 -3.23 6.86
N ASP A 30 -5.26 -3.97 5.76
CA ASP A 30 -5.62 -3.49 4.43
C ASP A 30 -5.85 -4.68 3.46
N ALA A 31 -6.65 -4.45 2.43
CA ALA A 31 -6.89 -5.35 1.32
C ALA A 31 -7.15 -4.57 0.03
N GLN A 32 -6.41 -4.91 -1.02
CA GLN A 32 -6.42 -4.22 -2.31
C GLN A 32 -6.51 -5.24 -3.45
N GLU A 33 -7.26 -4.88 -4.50
CA GLU A 33 -7.24 -5.60 -5.77
C GLU A 33 -5.90 -5.35 -6.48
N THR A 34 -5.41 -6.34 -7.21
CA THR A 34 -4.15 -6.25 -7.94
C THR A 34 -4.28 -6.75 -9.37
N PHE A 35 -3.58 -6.08 -10.29
CA PHE A 35 -3.32 -6.62 -11.62
C PHE A 35 -2.06 -7.48 -11.57
N GLY A 36 -2.19 -8.80 -11.70
CA GLY A 36 -1.05 -9.71 -11.67
C GLY A 36 -1.45 -11.17 -11.61
N ALA A 37 -0.56 -12.00 -11.06
CA ALA A 37 -0.83 -13.43 -10.87
C ALA A 37 -1.86 -13.71 -9.74
N TYR A 38 -2.16 -12.69 -8.94
CA TYR A 38 -3.11 -12.74 -7.85
C TYR A 38 -4.10 -11.59 -8.00
N ASP A 39 -5.32 -11.80 -7.51
CA ASP A 39 -6.43 -10.88 -7.69
C ASP A 39 -6.51 -9.89 -6.52
N ILE A 40 -6.12 -10.33 -5.30
CA ILE A 40 -6.15 -9.52 -4.09
C ILE A 40 -4.87 -9.73 -3.27
N VAL A 41 -4.37 -8.65 -2.66
CA VAL A 41 -3.36 -8.71 -1.60
C VAL A 41 -3.95 -8.14 -0.30
N ALA A 42 -3.89 -8.92 0.77
CA ALA A 42 -4.31 -8.52 2.11
C ALA A 42 -3.12 -8.49 3.07
N ARG A 43 -2.99 -7.41 3.86
CA ARG A 43 -2.02 -7.32 4.95
C ARG A 43 -2.72 -7.60 6.28
N ILE A 44 -2.19 -8.56 7.03
CA ILE A 44 -2.70 -8.93 8.34
C ILE A 44 -1.62 -8.75 9.41
N GLU A 45 -2.02 -8.31 10.60
CA GLU A 45 -1.12 -8.12 11.74
C GLU A 45 -1.72 -8.68 13.02
N SER A 46 -0.90 -9.38 13.81
CA SER A 46 -1.35 -9.95 15.07
C SER A 46 -0.26 -9.99 16.14
N THR A 47 -0.68 -10.31 17.35
CA THR A 47 0.21 -10.43 18.53
C THR A 47 1.09 -11.68 18.49
N ASN A 48 0.69 -12.72 17.76
CA ASN A 48 1.48 -13.93 17.58
C ASN A 48 1.14 -14.64 16.25
N GLN A 49 2.07 -15.46 15.78
CA GLN A 49 1.95 -16.26 14.56
C GLN A 49 0.72 -17.18 14.54
N SER A 50 0.39 -17.85 15.66
CA SER A 50 -0.75 -18.77 15.70
C SER A 50 -2.08 -18.08 15.40
N GLN A 51 -2.24 -16.81 15.80
CA GLN A 51 -3.42 -16.02 15.42
C GLN A 51 -3.43 -15.70 13.92
N LEU A 52 -2.28 -15.42 13.30
CA LEU A 52 -2.21 -15.23 11.84
C LEU A 52 -2.65 -16.49 11.10
N ASP A 53 -2.15 -17.66 11.53
CA ASP A 53 -2.48 -18.94 10.91
C ASP A 53 -3.98 -19.24 11.00
N ASN A 54 -4.60 -18.93 12.14
CA ASN A 54 -6.05 -19.05 12.34
C ASN A 54 -6.85 -18.06 11.47
N ILE A 55 -6.42 -16.79 11.38
CA ILE A 55 -7.07 -15.81 10.49
C ILE A 55 -7.05 -16.30 9.04
N ILE A 56 -5.90 -16.80 8.58
CA ILE A 56 -5.74 -17.30 7.22
C ILE A 56 -6.62 -18.53 7.00
N SER A 57 -6.54 -19.52 7.89
CA SER A 57 -7.15 -20.84 7.68
C SER A 57 -8.65 -20.86 7.96
N ASP A 58 -9.10 -20.13 8.99
CA ASP A 58 -10.49 -20.18 9.45
C ASP A 58 -11.35 -19.03 8.97
N GLN A 59 -10.75 -17.92 8.52
CA GLN A 59 -11.50 -16.77 8.04
C GLN A 59 -11.24 -16.56 6.54
N ILE A 60 -10.01 -16.26 6.13
CA ILE A 60 -9.71 -15.90 4.73
C ILE A 60 -9.97 -17.06 3.76
N ARG A 61 -9.43 -18.26 4.03
CA ARG A 61 -9.60 -19.43 3.15
C ARG A 61 -11.01 -20.03 3.15
N LYS A 62 -11.88 -19.59 4.05
CA LYS A 62 -13.28 -20.01 4.12
C LYS A 62 -14.25 -19.00 3.51
N LEU A 63 -13.77 -17.82 3.09
CA LEU A 63 -14.60 -16.89 2.34
C LEU A 63 -15.04 -17.57 1.04
N ASP A 64 -16.31 -17.38 0.70
CA ASP A 64 -16.83 -17.85 -0.58
C ASP A 64 -16.06 -17.20 -1.73
N ASP A 65 -15.94 -17.94 -2.84
CA ASP A 65 -15.28 -17.51 -4.07
C ASP A 65 -13.75 -17.32 -3.98
N VAL A 66 -13.11 -17.59 -2.82
CA VAL A 66 -11.66 -17.76 -2.72
C VAL A 66 -11.24 -19.11 -3.29
N ASN A 67 -10.36 -19.10 -4.29
CA ASN A 67 -9.85 -20.31 -4.96
C ASN A 67 -8.54 -20.80 -4.33
N SER A 68 -7.62 -19.89 -4.04
CA SER A 68 -6.31 -20.22 -3.47
C SER A 68 -5.71 -19.03 -2.75
N THR A 69 -4.72 -19.31 -1.89
CA THR A 69 -3.97 -18.28 -1.18
C THR A 69 -2.48 -18.62 -1.13
N LEU A 70 -1.61 -17.61 -1.26
CA LEU A 70 -0.20 -17.68 -0.91
C LEU A 70 0.07 -16.73 0.27
N THR A 71 0.75 -17.21 1.30
CA THR A 71 1.09 -16.38 2.47
C THR A 71 2.57 -16.08 2.47
N LEU A 72 2.92 -14.78 2.57
CA LEU A 72 4.27 -14.28 2.74
C LEU A 72 4.44 -13.78 4.18
N ILE A 73 5.33 -14.42 4.92
CA ILE A 73 5.76 -13.96 6.24
C ILE A 73 7.07 -13.18 6.04
N PRO A 74 7.09 -11.86 6.30
CA PRO A 74 8.30 -11.06 6.15
C PRO A 74 9.38 -11.56 7.11
N THR A 75 10.59 -11.75 6.60
CA THR A 75 11.75 -11.95 7.45
C THR A 75 12.14 -10.60 8.06
N GLU A 76 12.49 -10.57 9.34
CA GLU A 76 13.17 -9.41 9.91
C GLU A 76 14.57 -9.35 9.29
N HIS A 77 14.79 -8.43 8.36
CA HIS A 77 16.14 -8.12 7.92
C HIS A 77 16.77 -7.28 9.03
N GLN A 78 17.72 -7.86 9.77
CA GLN A 78 18.53 -7.07 10.70
C GLN A 78 19.19 -5.95 9.90
N GLU A 79 18.92 -4.70 10.26
CA GLU A 79 19.64 -3.56 9.72
C GLU A 79 21.09 -3.56 10.24
N GLY A 80 21.91 -4.49 9.74
CA GLY A 80 23.36 -4.44 9.93
C GLY A 80 24.02 -3.34 9.09
N LEU A 81 23.26 -2.63 8.24
CA LEU A 81 23.76 -1.62 7.31
C LEU A 81 23.39 -0.18 7.68
N THR A 82 22.39 0.08 8.54
CA THR A 82 22.10 1.46 8.98
C THR A 82 23.17 2.02 9.91
N ASN A 83 23.96 1.17 10.56
CA ASN A 83 25.15 1.57 11.32
C ASN A 83 26.40 1.84 10.45
N LEU A 84 26.34 1.67 9.13
CA LEU A 84 27.48 1.87 8.21
C LEU A 84 27.50 3.25 7.54
N ILE A 85 26.50 4.10 7.78
CA ILE A 85 26.54 5.51 7.39
C ILE A 85 26.88 6.33 8.65
N PRO A 86 28.16 6.67 8.91
CA PRO A 86 28.45 7.69 9.90
C PRO A 86 27.81 9.01 9.45
N ASP A 87 27.18 9.73 10.37
CA ASP A 87 26.74 11.11 10.21
C ASP A 87 27.95 11.99 9.85
N ILE A 88 28.30 12.06 8.56
CA ILE A 88 29.20 13.08 8.04
C ILE A 88 28.29 14.19 7.54
N ILE A 89 27.79 14.99 8.49
CA ILE A 89 27.38 16.37 8.18
C ILE A 89 28.67 17.18 8.21
N PRO A 90 29.24 17.61 7.07
CA PRO A 90 30.25 18.64 7.12
C PRO A 90 29.56 19.93 7.58
N ASP A 91 29.75 20.29 8.85
CA ASP A 91 29.65 21.67 9.30
C ASP A 91 30.60 22.48 8.43
N ILE A 92 30.08 23.18 7.41
CA ILE A 92 30.56 24.46 6.83
C ILE A 92 29.59 24.82 5.69
N ILE A 93 28.60 25.67 5.97
CA ILE A 93 28.11 26.63 4.98
C ILE A 93 28.71 27.97 5.41
N PRO A 94 29.70 28.54 4.70
CA PRO A 94 30.19 29.86 5.04
C PRO A 94 29.09 30.87 4.74
N GLU A 95 28.67 31.63 5.76
CA GLU A 95 27.84 32.83 5.58
C GLU A 95 28.57 33.82 4.65
N GLN A 96 28.23 33.81 3.36
CA GLN A 96 28.55 34.89 2.44
C GLN A 96 27.25 35.61 2.12
N LYS A 97 27.05 36.71 2.85
CA LYS A 97 26.05 37.75 2.60
C LYS A 97 25.88 38.03 1.11
N LYS A 98 24.64 37.92 0.65
CA LYS A 98 24.09 38.92 -0.27
C LYS A 98 22.58 39.04 -0.06
N PRO A 99 22.08 40.16 0.49
CA PRO A 99 20.67 40.47 0.38
C PRO A 99 20.44 41.05 -1.02
N LEU A 100 19.53 40.46 -1.78
CA LEU A 100 18.94 41.13 -2.95
C LEU A 100 17.43 41.02 -2.80
N GLU A 101 16.92 42.17 -2.39
CA GLU A 101 15.58 42.78 -2.43
C GLU A 101 14.39 41.95 -2.94
N GLU A 102 13.29 42.13 -2.21
CA GLU A 102 11.91 41.74 -2.51
C GLU A 102 11.51 42.10 -3.95
N GLN A 103 10.86 41.16 -4.63
CA GLN A 103 9.90 41.53 -5.67
C GLN A 103 8.57 40.87 -5.35
N ASP A 104 7.56 41.74 -5.38
CA ASP A 104 6.22 41.59 -4.88
C ASP A 104 5.44 40.46 -5.54
N SER A 105 4.47 39.99 -4.76
CA SER A 105 3.30 39.22 -5.17
C SER A 105 2.64 39.75 -6.45
N GLU A 106 2.34 38.86 -7.41
CA GLU A 106 1.01 38.83 -8.02
C GLU A 106 0.55 37.38 -8.17
N HIS A 107 -0.61 37.14 -7.59
CA HIS A 107 -1.42 35.94 -7.62
C HIS A 107 -2.29 36.03 -8.87
N GLU A 108 -2.26 35.08 -9.80
CA GLU A 108 -3.45 34.77 -10.61
C GLU A 108 -3.51 33.26 -10.85
N GLU A 109 -4.62 32.70 -10.39
CA GLU A 109 -5.07 31.33 -10.64
C GLU A 109 -5.41 31.16 -12.12
N GLU A 110 -5.28 29.94 -12.65
CA GLU A 110 -6.32 29.42 -13.55
C GLU A 110 -6.29 27.88 -13.57
N SER A 111 -7.31 27.31 -12.93
CA SER A 111 -7.80 25.95 -13.15
C SER A 111 -8.49 25.86 -14.50
N ASN A 112 -8.15 24.85 -15.32
CA ASN A 112 -9.08 24.14 -16.19
C ASN A 112 -8.36 22.95 -16.83
N GLU A 113 -8.63 21.73 -16.36
CA GLU A 113 -8.47 20.53 -17.20
C GLU A 113 -9.87 20.14 -17.68
N GLU A 114 -10.05 20.30 -18.98
CA GLU A 114 -11.24 19.99 -19.76
C GLU A 114 -11.34 18.47 -19.94
N TYR A 115 -12.43 17.86 -19.45
CA TYR A 115 -12.75 16.46 -19.70
C TYR A 115 -13.43 16.35 -21.08
N GLU A 116 -12.76 15.74 -22.06
CA GLU A 116 -13.40 15.31 -23.31
C GLU A 116 -14.17 14.01 -23.05
N GLU A 117 -15.50 14.04 -23.21
CA GLU A 117 -16.35 12.84 -23.29
C GLU A 117 -16.17 12.19 -24.67
N GLU A 118 -15.66 10.95 -24.72
CA GLU A 118 -15.73 10.14 -25.94
C GLU A 118 -17.13 9.53 -26.09
N GLU A 119 -17.88 10.00 -27.08
CA GLU A 119 -19.12 9.34 -27.57
C GLU A 119 -18.76 8.02 -28.26
N TYR A 120 -19.24 6.90 -27.70
CA TYR A 120 -19.25 5.62 -28.41
C TYR A 120 -20.47 5.56 -29.33
N GLU A 121 -20.26 5.61 -30.65
CA GLU A 121 -21.26 5.20 -31.64
C GLU A 121 -21.37 3.67 -31.65
N GLU A 122 -22.57 3.14 -31.38
CA GLU A 122 -22.91 1.74 -31.60
C GLU A 122 -23.23 1.49 -33.08
N GLU A 123 -22.53 0.55 -33.73
CA GLU A 123 -23.02 -0.22 -34.89
C GLU A 123 -23.03 -1.72 -34.59
#